data_AF-A0A7U8ANX5-F1
#
_entry.id   AF-A0A7U8ANX5-F1
#
_cell.length_a   1.000
_cell.length_b   1.000
_cell.length_c   1.000
_cell.angle_alpha   90.00
_cell.angle_beta   90.00
_cell.angle_gamma   90.00
#
_symmetry.space_group_name_H-M   'P 1'
#
loop_
_entity.id
_entity.type
_entity.pdbx_description
1 polymer ?
#
loop_
_entity_poly.entity_id
_entity_poly.type
_entity_poly.pdbx_seq_one_letter_code
_entity_poly.pdbx_strand_id
1 'polypeptide(L)'
;MINSTQGENSNSTIKKSFLSLATISFLATCANASITTISDKVSNGSIVISKAKTNNTQTRQIKNSRSITGGGCNNGTNCTISNTQNQTVTIGNGGGTLTIESGGTISTNGNNQGIHVTSSNGNVSIINKGSIQGGSNGININNNATVNNINNSGTISATQWNGIDLQN
;
A
#
# COMPACT_ATOMS: atom_id res chain seq x y z
N MET A 1 29.70 19.23 79.79
CA MET A 1 30.72 19.18 78.73
C MET A 1 30.01 19.01 77.41
N ILE A 2 30.24 19.96 76.51
CA ILE A 2 29.73 20.04 75.14
C ILE A 2 30.55 19.07 74.28
N ASN A 3 29.89 18.29 73.41
CA ASN A 3 30.29 18.26 71.99
C ASN A 3 29.17 17.73 71.10
N SER A 4 28.73 18.63 70.22
CA SER A 4 28.04 18.38 68.96
C SER A 4 29.07 17.94 67.92
N THR A 5 28.69 17.06 67.01
CA THR A 5 29.05 17.19 65.59
C THR A 5 28.02 16.45 64.74
N GLN A 6 27.29 17.23 63.93
CA GLN A 6 26.66 16.78 62.70
C GLN A 6 27.70 16.24 61.71
N GLY A 7 27.30 15.26 60.91
CA GLY A 7 27.94 14.89 59.66
C GLY A 7 26.86 14.49 58.66
N GLU A 8 26.49 15.41 57.78
CA GLU A 8 25.52 15.22 56.71
C GLU A 8 26.05 14.34 55.56
N ASN A 9 25.08 13.88 54.76
CA ASN A 9 25.16 13.58 53.33
C ASN A 9 25.86 12.28 52.91
N SER A 10 25.05 11.31 52.51
CA SER A 10 24.93 11.00 51.07
C SER A 10 23.65 10.19 50.81
N ASN A 11 22.71 10.90 50.21
CA ASN A 11 21.49 10.45 49.60
C ASN A 11 21.77 9.29 48.61
N SER A 12 21.49 8.04 48.99
CA SER A 12 21.36 6.97 48.00
C SER A 12 19.92 6.50 47.99
N THR A 13 19.12 7.32 47.32
CA THR A 13 17.76 7.02 46.91
C THR A 13 17.74 5.62 46.29
N ILE A 14 16.95 4.73 46.89
CA ILE A 14 16.63 3.41 46.35
C ILE A 14 15.97 3.65 44.98
N LYS A 15 16.75 3.64 43.90
CA LYS A 15 16.22 3.57 42.54
C LYS A 15 15.79 2.13 42.28
N LYS A 16 14.69 1.73 42.92
CA LYS A 16 13.86 0.65 42.38
C LYS A 16 13.24 1.21 41.11
N SER A 17 13.83 0.86 39.99
CA SER A 17 13.23 1.04 38.67
C SER A 17 11.95 0.22 38.65
N PHE A 18 10.83 0.82 39.06
CA PHE A 18 9.53 0.25 38.76
C PHE A 18 9.31 0.48 37.27
N LEU A 19 9.64 -0.51 36.45
CA LEU A 19 9.04 -0.61 35.12
C LEU A 19 7.56 -0.89 35.38
N SER A 20 6.75 0.17 35.40
CA SER A 20 5.31 0.05 35.28
C SER A 20 5.03 -0.52 33.89
N LEU A 21 4.93 -1.84 33.80
CA LEU A 21 4.27 -2.48 32.67
C LEU A 21 2.78 -2.15 32.83
N ALA A 22 2.31 -1.17 32.07
CA ALA A 22 0.89 -0.88 32.00
C ALA A 22 0.21 -2.08 31.33
N THR A 23 -0.28 -3.02 32.13
CA THR A 23 -1.14 -4.09 31.65
C THR A 23 -2.46 -3.46 31.23
N ILE A 24 -2.65 -3.24 29.93
CA ILE A 24 -3.95 -2.82 29.40
C ILE A 24 -4.85 -4.05 29.40
N SER A 25 -5.57 -4.27 30.50
CA SER A 25 -6.56 -5.34 30.59
C SER A 25 -7.80 -4.96 29.79
N PHE A 26 -7.97 -5.54 28.60
CA PHE A 26 -9.23 -5.49 27.87
C PHE A 26 -10.12 -6.67 28.30
N LEU A 27 -10.94 -6.49 29.33
CA LEU A 27 -12.07 -7.38 29.58
C LEU A 27 -13.20 -7.00 28.62
N ALA A 28 -13.09 -7.43 27.38
CA ALA A 28 -14.22 -7.49 26.47
C ALA A 28 -14.78 -8.90 26.52
N THR A 29 -15.94 -9.09 27.17
CA THR A 29 -16.74 -10.31 27.01
C THR A 29 -17.41 -10.28 25.64
N CYS A 30 -16.61 -10.53 24.60
CA CYS A 30 -17.10 -10.82 23.27
C CYS A 30 -16.97 -12.32 23.04
N ALA A 31 -18.02 -13.07 23.38
CA ALA A 31 -18.26 -14.34 22.71
C ALA A 31 -18.24 -14.04 21.20
N ASN A 32 -17.19 -14.52 20.51
CA ASN A 32 -16.99 -14.46 19.06
C ASN A 32 -16.27 -13.23 18.48
N ALA A 33 -15.45 -12.48 19.22
CA ALA A 33 -14.52 -11.55 18.55
C ALA A 33 -13.31 -12.31 17.96
N SER A 34 -13.08 -12.16 16.65
CA SER A 34 -11.85 -12.59 15.99
C SER A 34 -10.92 -11.38 15.85
N ILE A 35 -9.72 -11.47 16.41
CA ILE A 35 -8.67 -10.46 16.25
C ILE A 35 -7.77 -10.92 15.09
N THR A 36 -7.87 -10.25 13.96
CA THR A 36 -6.88 -10.39 12.89
C THR A 36 -5.80 -9.34 13.12
N THR A 37 -4.67 -9.73 13.70
CA THR A 37 -3.49 -8.87 13.76
C THR A 37 -2.86 -8.83 12.37
N ILE A 38 -2.98 -7.70 11.67
CA ILE A 38 -2.22 -7.47 10.44
C ILE A 38 -0.86 -6.92 10.85
N SER A 39 0.19 -7.73 10.70
CA SER A 39 1.58 -7.29 10.88
C SER A 39 2.01 -6.42 9.68
N ASP A 40 1.41 -5.25 9.50
CA ASP A 40 1.78 -4.31 8.45
C ASP A 40 2.30 -3.01 9.07
N LYS A 41 3.54 -2.63 8.71
CA LYS A 41 4.15 -1.35 9.09
C LYS A 41 3.35 -0.12 8.63
N VAL A 42 2.40 -0.28 7.70
CA VAL A 42 1.67 0.82 7.04
C VAL A 42 0.43 1.28 7.83
N SER A 43 -0.03 0.53 8.84
CA SER A 43 -1.31 0.83 9.53
C SER A 43 -1.22 1.76 10.75
N ASN A 44 -0.08 2.41 11.03
CA ASN A 44 0.12 3.34 12.17
C ASN A 44 -0.41 2.79 13.52
N GLY A 45 -0.41 1.46 13.72
CA GLY A 45 -0.86 0.82 14.96
C GLY A 45 -2.38 0.79 15.17
N SER A 46 -3.21 1.02 14.15
CA SER A 46 -4.67 0.95 14.30
C SER A 46 -5.18 -0.50 14.31
N ILE A 47 -5.70 -0.95 15.45
CA ILE A 47 -6.44 -2.22 15.57
C ILE A 47 -7.93 -1.91 15.38
N VAL A 48 -8.54 -2.45 14.32
CA VAL A 48 -9.99 -2.31 14.08
C VAL A 48 -10.71 -3.57 14.55
N ILE A 49 -11.42 -3.46 15.67
CA ILE A 49 -12.29 -4.52 16.18
C ILE A 49 -13.69 -4.34 15.55
N SER A 50 -14.05 -5.23 14.62
CA SER A 50 -15.42 -5.29 14.08
C SER A 50 -16.25 -6.28 14.88
N LYS A 51 -17.52 -5.96 15.21
CA LYS A 51 -18.47 -6.95 15.76
C LYS A 51 -18.58 -8.12 14.78
N ALA A 52 -18.50 -9.36 15.26
CA ALA A 52 -18.73 -10.54 14.43
C ALA A 52 -20.17 -10.52 13.91
N LYS A 53 -20.33 -10.24 12.61
CA LYS A 53 -21.61 -10.39 11.93
C LYS A 53 -21.68 -11.80 11.39
N THR A 54 -22.67 -12.54 11.88
CA THR A 54 -23.07 -13.87 11.45
C THR A 54 -23.33 -13.91 9.93
N ASN A 55 -22.75 -14.93 9.28
CA ASN A 55 -23.11 -15.50 7.98
C ASN A 55 -23.41 -14.50 6.85
N ASN A 56 -22.37 -13.82 6.41
CA ASN A 56 -22.12 -13.60 4.99
C ASN A 56 -20.63 -13.38 4.85
N THR A 57 -19.95 -14.26 4.13
CA THR A 57 -18.52 -14.15 3.74
C THR A 57 -18.29 -13.01 2.76
N GLN A 58 -18.83 -11.82 3.04
CA GLN A 58 -18.24 -10.58 2.60
C GLN A 58 -17.11 -10.29 3.57
N THR A 59 -15.92 -10.77 3.22
CA THR A 59 -14.69 -10.09 3.60
C THR A 59 -14.93 -8.62 3.26
N ARG A 60 -15.14 -7.78 4.29
CA ARG A 60 -15.10 -6.33 4.08
C ARG A 60 -13.70 -6.07 3.58
N GLN A 61 -13.54 -5.98 2.26
CA GLN A 61 -12.31 -5.50 1.63
C GLN A 61 -11.99 -4.21 2.36
N ILE A 62 -10.91 -4.25 3.14
CA ILE A 62 -10.40 -3.08 3.82
C ILE A 62 -10.22 -2.04 2.72
N LYS A 63 -10.62 -0.79 2.98
CA LYS A 63 -10.57 0.36 2.04
C LYS A 63 -9.21 0.60 1.35
N ASN A 64 -8.19 -0.22 1.66
CA ASN A 64 -6.88 -0.33 1.03
C ASN A 64 -6.67 -1.67 0.31
N SER A 65 -7.67 -2.21 -0.38
CA SER A 65 -7.47 -3.41 -1.22
C SER A 65 -6.75 -3.00 -2.50
N ARG A 66 -5.48 -2.65 -2.36
CA ARG A 66 -4.56 -2.24 -3.42
C ARG A 66 -4.51 -3.35 -4.46
N SER A 67 -4.81 -3.01 -5.71
CA SER A 67 -5.00 -4.01 -6.77
C SER A 67 -4.30 -3.59 -8.05
N ILE A 68 -3.34 -4.41 -8.46
CA ILE A 68 -2.76 -4.40 -9.79
C ILE A 68 -3.09 -5.74 -10.44
N THR A 69 -3.79 -5.71 -11.57
CA THR A 69 -4.29 -6.90 -12.28
C THR A 69 -4.01 -6.82 -13.77
N GLY A 70 -4.07 -7.95 -14.47
CA GLY A 70 -3.82 -8.00 -15.92
C GLY A 70 -2.33 -7.95 -16.27
N GLY A 71 -1.98 -8.22 -17.52
CA GLY A 71 -0.58 -8.25 -18.00
C GLY A 71 0.37 -9.07 -17.12
N GLY A 72 -0.06 -10.23 -16.62
CA GLY A 72 0.73 -11.09 -15.73
C GLY A 72 0.66 -10.73 -14.23
N CYS A 73 -0.01 -9.65 -13.85
CA CYS A 73 -0.24 -9.26 -12.46
C CYS A 73 -1.48 -9.96 -11.86
N ASN A 74 -1.33 -10.56 -10.67
CA ASN A 74 -2.37 -11.35 -9.99
C ASN A 74 -2.89 -10.66 -8.72
N ASN A 75 -3.57 -9.52 -8.88
CA ASN A 75 -4.29 -8.80 -7.82
C ASN A 75 -3.42 -8.51 -6.56
N GLY A 76 -2.23 -7.95 -6.80
CA GLY A 76 -1.27 -7.58 -5.76
C GLY A 76 -1.12 -6.07 -5.61
N THR A 77 -0.47 -5.65 -4.52
CA THR A 77 -0.11 -4.23 -4.29
C THR A 77 1.11 -3.79 -5.11
N ASN A 78 2.00 -4.72 -5.41
CA ASN A 78 3.18 -4.49 -6.23
C ASN A 78 3.19 -5.52 -7.34
N CYS A 79 3.52 -5.10 -8.55
CA CYS A 79 3.71 -6.00 -9.68
C CYS A 79 4.98 -5.61 -10.44
N THR A 80 5.76 -6.61 -10.84
CA THR A 80 6.95 -6.43 -11.66
C THR A 80 6.78 -7.21 -12.95
N ILE A 81 6.98 -6.53 -14.08
CA ILE A 81 6.94 -7.11 -15.42
C ILE A 81 8.36 -7.09 -15.98
N SER A 82 8.94 -8.27 -16.17
CA SER A 82 10.30 -8.46 -16.70
C SER A 82 10.32 -9.08 -18.11
N ASN A 83 9.16 -9.48 -18.61
CA ASN A 83 8.96 -10.10 -19.92
C ASN A 83 7.84 -9.37 -20.70
N THR A 84 7.52 -9.88 -21.88
CA THR A 84 6.44 -9.33 -22.72
C THR A 84 5.06 -9.72 -22.22
N GLN A 85 4.17 -8.73 -22.18
CA GLN A 85 2.77 -8.83 -21.78
C GLN A 85 1.91 -8.21 -22.88
N ASN A 86 0.93 -8.97 -23.37
CA ASN A 86 0.08 -8.57 -24.49
C ASN A 86 -1.32 -8.11 -24.06
N GLN A 87 -1.49 -7.80 -22.78
CA GLN A 87 -2.76 -7.43 -22.16
C GLN A 87 -2.57 -6.17 -21.32
N THR A 88 -3.65 -5.38 -21.19
CA THR A 88 -3.67 -4.19 -20.33
C THR A 88 -3.34 -4.56 -18.89
N VAL A 89 -2.53 -3.72 -18.24
CA VAL A 89 -2.35 -3.76 -16.79
C VAL A 89 -3.27 -2.72 -16.16
N THR A 90 -4.14 -3.15 -15.26
CA THR A 90 -5.07 -2.29 -14.54
C THR A 90 -4.55 -2.02 -13.14
N ILE A 91 -4.36 -0.76 -12.79
CA ILE A 91 -4.08 -0.32 -11.41
C ILE A 91 -5.39 0.22 -10.83
N GLY A 92 -6.03 -0.63 -10.04
CA GLY A 92 -7.35 -0.44 -9.46
C GLY A 92 -7.33 0.20 -8.08
N ASN A 93 -8.41 -0.05 -7.33
CA ASN A 93 -8.67 0.61 -6.06
C ASN A 93 -7.51 0.38 -5.07
N GLY A 94 -7.20 1.39 -4.25
CA GLY A 94 -6.08 1.40 -3.31
C GLY A 94 -4.69 1.63 -3.94
N GLY A 95 -4.53 1.44 -5.25
CA GLY A 95 -3.31 1.75 -5.99
C GLY A 95 -2.26 0.65 -5.90
N GLY A 96 -0.99 1.04 -5.87
CA GLY A 96 0.14 0.11 -5.84
C GLY A 96 1.36 0.61 -6.63
N THR A 97 2.42 -0.20 -6.63
CA THR A 97 3.61 0.04 -7.45
C THR A 97 3.69 -0.95 -8.60
N LEU A 98 3.58 -0.45 -9.83
CA LEU A 98 3.84 -1.22 -11.04
C LEU A 98 5.24 -0.91 -11.53
N THR A 99 6.07 -1.94 -11.69
CA THR A 99 7.43 -1.83 -12.23
C THR A 99 7.53 -2.60 -13.54
N ILE A 100 7.98 -1.94 -14.60
CA ILE A 100 8.34 -2.56 -15.87
C ILE A 100 9.86 -2.50 -15.95
N GLU A 101 10.52 -3.64 -15.89
CA GLU A 101 11.98 -3.72 -15.97
C GLU A 101 12.46 -3.45 -17.39
N SER A 102 13.78 -3.29 -17.60
CA SER A 102 14.34 -2.96 -18.92
C SER A 102 14.04 -4.01 -20.00
N GLY A 103 13.92 -5.28 -19.63
CA GLY A 103 13.47 -6.36 -20.52
C GLY A 103 11.94 -6.53 -20.57
N GLY A 104 11.22 -5.83 -19.69
CA GLY A 104 9.77 -5.86 -19.63
C GLY A 104 9.15 -5.09 -20.79
N THR A 105 8.09 -5.65 -21.37
CA THR A 105 7.33 -4.99 -22.44
C THR A 105 5.84 -5.17 -22.18
N ILE A 106 5.07 -4.08 -22.24
CA ILE A 106 3.62 -4.15 -22.37
C ILE A 106 3.29 -3.71 -23.79
N SER A 107 2.64 -4.58 -24.57
CA SER A 107 2.27 -4.31 -25.96
C SER A 107 0.82 -4.71 -26.20
N THR A 108 -0.10 -3.75 -26.15
CA THR A 108 -1.52 -4.00 -26.39
C THR A 108 -1.95 -3.50 -27.76
N ASN A 109 -3.00 -4.11 -28.32
CA ASN A 109 -3.51 -3.79 -29.64
C ASN A 109 -4.95 -3.25 -29.58
N GLY A 110 -5.39 -2.62 -30.67
CA GLY A 110 -6.74 -2.09 -30.81
C GLY A 110 -6.99 -0.92 -29.85
N ASN A 111 -8.15 -0.91 -29.20
CA ASN A 111 -8.55 0.18 -28.29
C ASN A 111 -8.08 -0.03 -26.84
N ASN A 112 -7.19 -0.99 -26.61
CA ASN A 112 -6.68 -1.30 -25.27
C ASN A 112 -5.56 -0.34 -24.87
N GLN A 113 -5.46 -0.04 -23.58
CA GLN A 113 -4.36 0.74 -23.04
C GLN A 113 -3.18 -0.18 -22.70
N GLY A 114 -1.96 0.36 -22.60
CA GLY A 114 -0.86 -0.39 -21.98
C GLY A 114 -1.12 -0.55 -20.48
N ILE A 115 -1.26 0.59 -19.80
CA ILE A 115 -1.65 0.68 -18.39
C ILE A 115 -2.94 1.49 -18.28
N HIS A 116 -3.91 0.98 -17.53
CA HIS A 116 -5.15 1.67 -17.22
C HIS A 116 -5.26 1.92 -15.71
N VAL A 117 -5.33 3.18 -15.31
CA VAL A 117 -5.39 3.58 -13.90
C VAL A 117 -6.80 4.03 -13.56
N THR A 118 -7.43 3.32 -12.61
CA THR A 118 -8.77 3.63 -12.11
C THR A 118 -8.77 3.97 -10.62
N SER A 119 -7.60 3.94 -9.99
CA SER A 119 -7.43 4.17 -8.55
C SER A 119 -7.68 5.61 -8.15
N SER A 120 -8.69 5.87 -7.32
CA SER A 120 -8.96 7.22 -6.80
C SER A 120 -8.15 7.62 -5.56
N ASN A 121 -7.29 6.73 -5.05
CA ASN A 121 -6.71 6.86 -3.71
C ASN A 121 -5.23 7.26 -3.64
N GLY A 122 -4.67 7.94 -4.65
CA GLY A 122 -3.40 8.67 -4.57
C GLY A 122 -2.24 7.83 -4.07
N ASN A 123 -2.17 6.57 -4.49
CA ASN A 123 -1.15 5.61 -4.06
C ASN A 123 -0.65 4.80 -5.26
N VAL A 124 -0.70 5.38 -6.46
CA VAL A 124 -0.24 4.74 -7.69
C VAL A 124 1.16 5.24 -8.03
N SER A 125 2.11 4.32 -8.17
CA SER A 125 3.45 4.59 -8.68
C SER A 125 3.72 3.68 -9.88
N ILE A 126 4.07 4.28 -11.02
CA ILE A 126 4.45 3.55 -12.23
C ILE A 126 5.93 3.79 -12.47
N ILE A 127 6.72 2.73 -12.52
CA ILE A 127 8.15 2.78 -12.78
C ILE A 127 8.40 2.05 -14.09
N ASN A 128 8.68 2.78 -15.17
CA ASN A 128 8.96 2.20 -16.47
C ASN A 128 10.44 2.32 -16.82
N LYS A 129 11.11 1.18 -16.95
CA LYS A 129 12.47 1.06 -17.48
C LYS A 129 12.51 0.34 -18.83
N GLY A 130 11.41 -0.29 -19.24
CA GLY A 130 11.29 -1.07 -20.47
C GLY A 130 10.44 -0.35 -21.50
N SER A 131 9.51 -1.08 -22.12
CA SER A 131 8.63 -0.54 -23.17
C SER A 131 7.16 -0.68 -22.79
N ILE A 132 6.39 0.40 -22.95
CA ILE A 132 4.94 0.39 -22.87
C ILE A 132 4.41 0.92 -24.20
N GLN A 133 3.74 0.06 -24.95
CA GLN A 133 3.03 0.42 -26.18
C GLN A 133 1.56 0.04 -26.02
N GLY A 134 0.72 1.06 -25.85
CA GLY A 134 -0.72 0.87 -25.86
C GLY A 134 -1.28 0.83 -27.28
N GLY A 135 -2.42 0.16 -27.45
CA GLY A 135 -3.22 0.31 -28.65
C GLY A 135 -3.83 1.72 -28.73
N SER A 136 -4.72 2.02 -27.79
CA SER A 136 -5.33 3.35 -27.66
C SER A 136 -4.37 4.36 -27.01
N ASN A 137 -3.94 4.07 -25.78
CA ASN A 137 -3.06 4.93 -24.98
C ASN A 137 -1.97 4.09 -24.29
N GLY A 138 -0.74 4.60 -24.15
CA GLY A 138 0.32 3.91 -23.42
C GLY A 138 -0.04 3.77 -21.93
N ILE A 139 -0.32 4.89 -21.28
CA ILE A 139 -0.89 4.98 -19.94
C ILE A 139 -2.13 5.85 -20.02
N ASN A 140 -3.24 5.36 -19.47
CA ASN A 140 -4.49 6.10 -19.40
C ASN A 140 -4.93 6.23 -17.94
N ILE A 141 -5.20 7.47 -17.53
CA ILE A 141 -5.61 7.82 -16.17
C ILE A 141 -7.04 8.35 -16.26
N ASN A 142 -7.99 7.61 -15.68
CA ASN A 142 -9.41 8.01 -15.66
C ASN A 142 -9.64 9.30 -14.86
N ASN A 143 -10.75 10.01 -15.12
CA ASN A 143 -11.08 11.33 -14.53
C ASN A 143 -11.06 11.42 -13.00
N ASN A 144 -11.23 10.30 -12.31
CA ASN A 144 -11.21 10.24 -10.84
C ASN A 144 -10.00 9.50 -10.29
N ALA A 145 -9.08 9.09 -11.15
CA ALA A 145 -7.89 8.38 -10.77
C ALA A 145 -6.78 9.36 -10.39
N THR A 146 -5.96 8.97 -9.43
CA THR A 146 -4.85 9.76 -8.91
C THR A 146 -3.57 8.96 -8.98
N VAL A 147 -2.56 9.54 -9.63
CA VAL A 147 -1.22 8.98 -9.77
C VAL A 147 -0.24 9.84 -9.02
N ASN A 148 0.55 9.23 -8.13
CA ASN A 148 1.55 9.97 -7.35
C ASN A 148 2.81 10.20 -8.17
N ASN A 149 3.24 9.18 -8.90
CA ASN A 149 4.49 9.23 -9.61
C ASN A 149 4.45 8.35 -10.86
N ILE A 150 4.99 8.88 -11.95
CA ILE A 150 5.37 8.13 -13.13
C ILE A 150 6.86 8.39 -13.34
N ASN A 151 7.69 7.42 -12.97
CA ASN A 151 9.12 7.47 -13.22
C ASN A 151 9.43 6.69 -14.50
N ASN A 152 9.65 7.41 -15.60
CA ASN A 152 9.95 6.82 -16.89
C ASN A 152 11.42 7.02 -17.27
N SER A 153 12.11 5.91 -17.46
CA SER A 153 13.44 5.81 -18.07
C SER A 153 13.45 4.91 -19.33
N GLY A 154 12.31 4.30 -19.64
CA GLY A 154 12.08 3.53 -20.85
C GLY A 154 11.26 4.29 -21.90
N THR A 155 10.52 3.56 -22.74
CA THR A 155 9.64 4.11 -23.77
C THR A 155 8.17 3.97 -23.36
N ILE A 156 7.39 5.02 -23.59
CA ILE A 156 5.92 5.00 -23.50
C ILE A 156 5.37 5.55 -24.81
N SER A 157 4.58 4.74 -25.50
CA SER A 157 3.96 5.08 -26.77
C SER A 157 2.54 4.53 -26.88
N ALA A 158 1.82 4.99 -27.89
CA ALA A 158 0.54 4.43 -28.31
C ALA A 158 0.47 4.36 -29.83
N THR A 159 -0.39 3.50 -30.36
CA THR A 159 -0.61 3.43 -31.81
C THR A 159 -1.69 4.38 -32.29
N GLN A 160 -2.69 4.70 -31.46
CA GLN A 160 -3.81 5.55 -31.88
C GLN A 160 -3.75 6.97 -31.31
N TRP A 161 -3.62 7.13 -29.99
CA TRP A 161 -3.78 8.42 -29.34
C TRP A 161 -2.49 8.84 -28.61
N ASN A 162 -2.47 8.83 -27.28
CA ASN A 162 -1.43 9.45 -26.49
C ASN A 162 -0.54 8.42 -25.80
N GLY A 163 0.76 8.75 -25.65
CA GLY A 163 1.64 7.97 -24.78
C GLY A 163 1.14 7.95 -23.34
N ILE A 164 0.78 9.12 -22.80
CA ILE A 164 0.11 9.26 -21.51
C ILE A 164 -1.11 10.15 -21.70
N ASP A 165 -2.27 9.66 -21.29
CA ASP A 165 -3.57 10.33 -21.41
C ASP A 165 -4.14 10.58 -20.01
N LEU A 166 -4.40 11.85 -19.70
CA LEU A 166 -5.08 12.29 -18.48
C LEU A 166 -6.49 12.70 -18.88
N GLN A 167 -7.47 11.87 -18.54
CA GLN A 167 -8.85 12.18 -18.82
C GLN A 167 -9.37 13.18 -17.79
N ASN A 168 -10.02 14.25 -18.25
CA ASN A 168 -10.62 15.31 -17.44
C ASN A 168 -12.14 15.17 -17.44
#